data_AF-M1BZD4-F1
#
_entry.id   AF-M1BZD4-F1
#
_cell.length_a   1.000
_cell.length_b   1.000
_cell.length_c   1.000
_cell.angle_alpha   90.00
_cell.angle_beta   90.00
_cell.angle_gamma   90.00
#
_symmetry.space_group_name_H-M   'P 1'
#
loop_
_entity.id
_entity.type
_entity.pdbx_description
1 polymer ?
#
loop_
_entity_poly.entity_id
_entity_poly.type
_entity_poly.pdbx_seq_one_letter_code
_entity_poly.pdbx_strand_id
1 'polypeptide(L)'
;MSSISSSWDGTITSTQFHNAASTFSEIWNNFDLGFPHWSWINCPKKPGFAATKLQGYLSLENMILHRTTEEECVLAGIEDLTCSSEDLCNDTAIMGGG
;
A
#
# COMPACT_ATOMS: atom_id res chain seq x y z
N MET A 1 8.21 -35.69 17.18
CA MET A 1 8.96 -34.80 16.27
C MET A 1 8.03 -33.65 15.93
N SER A 2 8.13 -32.53 16.65
CA SER A 2 7.27 -31.37 16.42
C SER A 2 7.84 -30.57 15.26
N SER A 3 7.13 -30.54 14.14
CA SER A 3 7.43 -29.64 13.03
C SER A 3 7.28 -28.21 13.55
N ILE A 4 8.38 -27.49 13.67
CA ILE A 4 8.35 -26.06 13.91
C ILE A 4 7.78 -25.44 12.63
N SER A 5 6.47 -25.22 12.59
CA SER A 5 5.88 -24.30 11.62
C SER A 5 6.53 -22.95 11.92
N SER A 6 7.38 -22.47 11.02
CA SER A 6 7.87 -21.10 11.12
C SER A 6 6.64 -20.19 11.07
N SER A 7 6.22 -19.67 12.21
CA SER A 7 5.17 -18.67 12.29
C SER A 7 5.77 -17.41 11.70
N TRP A 8 5.62 -17.23 10.39
CA TRP A 8 5.94 -15.95 9.75
C TRP A 8 5.05 -14.89 10.37
N ASP A 9 5.66 -13.80 10.82
CA ASP A 9 5.01 -12.68 11.50
C ASP A 9 4.37 -11.66 10.54
N GLY A 10 4.37 -11.95 9.23
CA GLY A 10 3.82 -11.06 8.20
C GLY A 10 4.71 -9.86 7.86
N THR A 11 5.90 -9.75 8.45
CA THR A 11 6.82 -8.62 8.19
C THR A 11 7.78 -8.91 7.03
N ILE A 12 8.29 -7.83 6.43
CA ILE A 12 9.35 -7.86 5.42
C ILE A 12 10.45 -6.87 5.78
N THR A 13 11.68 -7.21 5.44
CA THR A 13 12.83 -6.30 5.59
C THR A 13 12.79 -5.17 4.56
N SER A 14 13.50 -4.08 4.82
CA SER A 14 13.60 -2.96 3.85
C SER A 14 14.15 -3.39 2.49
N THR A 15 15.08 -4.35 2.46
CA THR A 15 15.61 -4.91 1.21
C THR A 15 14.55 -5.72 0.46
N GLN A 16 13.79 -6.55 1.17
CA GLN A 16 12.68 -7.30 0.56
C GLN A 16 11.62 -6.36 0.00
N PHE A 17 11.27 -5.30 0.75
CA PHE A 17 10.35 -4.27 0.27
C PHE A 17 10.87 -3.57 -1.00
N HIS A 18 12.11 -3.08 -0.99
CA HIS A 18 12.71 -2.42 -2.16
C HIS A 18 12.71 -3.33 -3.40
N ASN A 19 13.09 -4.59 -3.22
CA ASN A 19 13.11 -5.56 -4.31
C ASN A 19 11.70 -5.83 -4.85
N ALA A 20 10.73 -6.07 -3.96
CA ALA A 20 9.34 -6.30 -4.35
C ALA A 20 8.74 -5.08 -5.05
N ALA A 21 8.98 -3.87 -4.53
CA ALA A 21 8.51 -2.61 -5.11
C ALA A 21 9.11 -2.37 -6.50
N SER A 22 10.41 -2.63 -6.68
CA SER A 22 11.09 -2.50 -7.97
C SER A 22 10.50 -3.47 -8.99
N THR A 23 10.44 -4.77 -8.67
CA THR A 23 9.86 -5.79 -9.54
C THR A 23 8.39 -5.52 -9.86
N PHE A 24 7.61 -5.08 -8.88
CA PHE A 24 6.20 -4.71 -9.08
C PHE A 24 6.07 -3.57 -10.10
N SER A 25 6.86 -2.49 -9.95
CA SER A 25 6.81 -1.35 -10.87
C SER A 25 7.20 -1.74 -12.31
N GLU A 26 8.21 -2.59 -12.46
CA GLU A 26 8.64 -3.11 -13.77
C GLU A 26 7.52 -3.93 -14.41
N ILE A 27 6.97 -4.89 -13.68
CA ILE A 27 5.91 -5.78 -14.18
C ILE A 27 4.66 -4.96 -14.53
N TRP A 28 4.20 -4.09 -13.62
CA TRP A 28 3.01 -3.26 -13.83
C TRP A 28 3.15 -2.38 -15.06
N ASN A 29 4.26 -1.67 -15.20
CA ASN A 29 4.46 -0.72 -16.30
C ASN A 29 4.66 -1.42 -17.65
N ASN A 30 4.97 -2.72 -17.67
CA ASN A 30 5.01 -3.51 -18.90
C ASN A 30 3.62 -3.95 -19.37
N PHE A 31 2.60 -3.88 -18.51
CA PHE A 31 1.23 -4.12 -18.91
C PHE A 31 0.65 -2.84 -19.54
N ASP A 32 0.45 -2.86 -20.85
CA ASP A 32 -0.19 -1.75 -21.61
C ASP A 32 -1.71 -1.73 -21.38
N LEU A 33 -2.09 -1.46 -20.13
CA LEU A 33 -3.48 -1.42 -19.68
C LEU A 33 -4.03 0.01 -19.64
N GLY A 34 -3.24 1.01 -20.04
CA GLY A 34 -3.60 2.43 -19.94
C GLY A 34 -3.66 2.97 -18.51
N PHE A 35 -3.21 2.20 -17.51
CA PHE A 35 -3.13 2.65 -16.12
C PHE A 35 -1.88 3.51 -15.89
N PRO A 36 -1.90 4.41 -14.89
CA PRO A 36 -0.71 5.18 -14.56
C PRO A 36 0.44 4.28 -14.09
N HIS A 37 1.67 4.76 -14.30
CA HIS A 37 2.87 4.01 -14.03
C HIS A 37 3.27 4.13 -12.55
N TRP A 38 3.75 3.03 -11.99
CA TRP A 38 4.42 3.04 -10.69
C TRP A 38 5.89 3.37 -10.86
N SER A 39 6.45 4.14 -9.93
CA SER A 39 7.87 4.48 -9.93
C SER A 39 8.46 4.47 -8.52
N TRP A 40 9.71 4.03 -8.41
CA TRP A 40 10.45 4.13 -7.15
C TRP A 40 11.11 5.50 -7.01
N ILE A 41 10.81 6.21 -5.93
CA ILE A 41 11.38 7.52 -5.63
C ILE A 41 12.36 7.37 -4.47
N ASN A 42 13.61 7.74 -4.73
CA ASN A 42 14.64 7.76 -3.69
C ASN A 42 14.42 8.96 -2.77
N CYS A 43 14.55 8.74 -1.46
CA CYS A 43 14.50 9.83 -0.50
C CYS A 43 15.68 10.80 -0.72
N PRO A 44 15.46 12.12 -0.62
CA PRO A 44 16.54 13.08 -0.78
C PRO A 44 17.59 12.89 0.32
N LYS A 45 18.87 12.93 -0.09
CA LYS A 45 20.01 12.91 0.84
C LYS A 45 19.96 14.17 1.70
N LYS A 46 19.58 14.04 2.97
CA LYS A 46 19.68 15.16 3.93
C LYS A 46 21.16 15.38 4.25
N PRO A 47 21.68 16.62 4.19
CA PRO A 47 23.05 16.89 4.62
C PRO A 47 23.21 16.48 6.09
N GLY A 48 24.24 15.68 6.37
CA GLY A 48 24.50 15.10 7.69
C GLY A 48 23.90 13.71 7.94
N PHE A 49 23.05 13.19 7.04
CA PHE A 49 22.57 11.80 7.10
C PHE A 49 22.92 11.09 5.79
N ALA A 50 23.68 10.00 5.90
CA ALA A 50 23.86 9.11 4.76
C ALA A 50 22.50 8.45 4.46
N ALA A 51 21.80 8.91 3.43
CA ALA A 51 20.66 8.15 2.91
C ALA A 51 21.19 6.78 2.49
N THR A 52 20.66 5.71 3.08
CA THR A 52 20.94 4.36 2.61
C THR A 52 20.40 4.24 1.19
N LYS A 53 21.08 3.48 0.33
CA LYS A 53 20.68 3.29 -1.08
C LYS A 53 19.25 2.77 -1.25
N LEU A 54 18.67 2.20 -0.18
CA LEU A 54 17.34 1.59 -0.14
C LEU A 54 16.26 2.50 0.46
N GLN A 55 16.59 3.73 0.85
CA GLN A 55 15.61 4.65 1.43
C GLN A 55 14.82 5.34 0.31
N GLY A 56 13.54 4.99 0.20
CA GLY A 56 12.65 5.49 -0.83
C GLY A 56 11.23 4.95 -0.63
N TYR A 57 10.36 5.28 -1.57
CA TYR A 57 8.97 4.85 -1.57
C TYR A 57 8.49 4.63 -3.00
N LEU A 58 7.40 3.87 -3.12
CA LEU A 58 6.73 3.67 -4.39
C LEU A 58 5.68 4.77 -4.60
N SER A 59 5.71 5.41 -5.76
CA SER A 59 4.80 6.50 -6.14
C SER A 59 3.94 6.07 -7.32
N LEU A 60 2.65 6.41 -7.26
CA LEU A 60 1.70 6.36 -8.37
C LEU A 60 1.19 7.77 -8.61
N GLU A 61 1.53 8.33 -9.76
CA GLU A 61 1.13 9.69 -10.13
C GLU A 61 0.04 9.64 -11.21
N ASN A 62 -0.70 10.74 -11.37
CA ASN A 62 -1.72 10.90 -12.43
C ASN A 62 -2.92 9.92 -12.33
N MET A 63 -3.26 9.48 -11.11
CA MET A 63 -4.48 8.70 -10.89
C MET A 63 -5.70 9.62 -10.90
N ILE A 64 -6.67 9.35 -11.79
CA ILE A 64 -7.96 10.04 -11.80
C ILE A 64 -8.89 9.31 -10.83
N LEU A 65 -9.15 9.91 -9.67
CA LEU A 65 -10.14 9.41 -8.74
C LEU A 65 -11.53 9.90 -9.19
N HIS A 66 -12.34 8.98 -9.72
CA HIS A 66 -13.76 9.27 -9.92
C HIS A 66 -14.41 9.42 -8.55
N ARG A 67 -15.19 10.49 -8.37
CA ARG A 67 -16.03 10.65 -7.19
C ARG A 67 -17.00 9.47 -7.14
N THR A 68 -16.77 8.54 -6.23
CA THR A 68 -17.77 7.55 -5.85
C THR A 68 -18.93 8.32 -5.24
N THR A 69 -20.16 8.00 -5.62
CA THR A 69 -21.39 8.67 -5.16
C THR A 69 -21.70 8.48 -3.67
N GLU A 70 -20.77 7.89 -2.96
CA GLU A 70 -20.81 7.55 -1.55
C GLU A 70 -19.69 8.38 -0.94
N GLU A 71 -20.07 9.46 -0.25
CA GLU A 71 -19.24 10.27 0.66
C GLU A 71 -18.49 11.48 0.07
N GLU A 72 -19.13 12.64 0.24
CA GLU A 72 -18.59 14.01 0.18
C GLU A 72 -17.67 14.34 1.38
N CYS A 73 -16.88 13.38 1.88
CA CYS A 73 -15.91 13.53 2.97
C CYS A 73 -14.76 12.58 2.61
N VAL A 74 -13.52 12.95 2.30
CA VAL A 74 -12.58 13.83 2.99
C VAL A 74 -11.46 14.17 1.99
N LEU A 75 -11.67 15.16 1.10
CA LEU A 75 -10.56 15.74 0.31
C LEU A 75 -10.75 17.25 0.17
N ALA A 76 -10.74 17.94 1.30
CA ALA A 76 -10.14 19.26 1.38
C ALA A 76 -9.00 19.12 2.37
N GLY A 77 -7.76 19.28 1.88
CA GLY A 77 -6.56 18.82 2.57
C GLY A 77 -6.43 19.29 4.01
N ILE A 78 -5.97 18.40 4.88
CA ILE A 78 -5.41 18.73 6.19
C ILE A 78 -4.60 17.54 6.70
N GLU A 79 -3.32 17.78 6.95
CA GLU A 79 -2.68 17.49 8.23
C GLU A 79 -3.65 17.13 9.39
N ASP A 80 -4.09 15.88 9.49
CA ASP A 80 -4.12 15.18 10.79
C ASP A 80 -4.32 13.68 10.61
N LEU A 81 -3.46 12.92 11.27
CA LEU A 81 -3.52 11.46 11.38
C LEU A 81 -4.53 11.11 12.46
N THR A 82 -5.76 10.75 12.11
CA THR A 82 -6.64 10.01 13.03
C THR A 82 -7.33 8.87 12.31
N CYS A 83 -6.76 7.67 12.51
CA CYS A 83 -7.41 6.40 12.23
C CYS A 83 -8.58 6.24 13.22
N SER A 84 -9.82 6.50 12.79
CA SER A 84 -10.99 6.05 13.54
C SER A 84 -11.28 4.60 13.14
N SER A 85 -10.89 3.68 14.03
CA SER A 85 -11.33 2.29 13.93
C SER A 85 -12.85 2.22 14.08
N GLU A 86 -13.54 1.73 13.07
CA GLU A 86 -14.79 1.01 13.27
C GLU A 86 -14.79 -0.23 12.37
N ASP A 87 -14.46 -1.35 13.01
CA ASP A 87 -14.72 -2.68 12.47
C ASP A 87 -16.21 -2.79 12.15
N LEU A 88 -16.58 -2.92 10.87
CA LEU A 88 -17.91 -3.39 10.49
C LEU A 88 -17.81 -4.53 9.48
N CYS A 89 -17.36 -5.68 9.96
CA CYS A 89 -17.64 -6.96 9.33
C CYS A 89 -19.16 -7.24 9.45
N ASN A 90 -19.93 -6.91 8.42
CA ASN A 90 -21.34 -7.30 8.36
C ASN A 90 -21.47 -8.75 7.88
N ASP A 91 -21.27 -9.71 8.79
CA ASP A 91 -21.70 -11.09 8.60
C ASP A 91 -23.22 -11.17 8.76
N THR A 92 -23.96 -11.25 7.65
CA THR A 92 -25.38 -11.61 7.69
C THR A 92 -25.56 -13.05 7.22
N ALA A 93 -25.51 -13.99 8.17
CA ALA A 93 -25.96 -15.36 7.95
C ALA A 93 -27.50 -15.39 7.96
N ILE A 94 -28.13 -15.62 6.79
CA ILE A 94 -29.57 -15.82 6.70
C ILE A 94 -29.91 -17.22 7.26
N MET A 95 -30.63 -17.25 8.39
CA MET A 95 -31.28 -18.46 8.90
C MET A 95 -32.52 -18.74 8.02
N GLY A 96 -32.41 -19.71 7.11
CA GLY A 96 -33.55 -20.22 6.36
C GLY A 96 -34.46 -21.03 7.27
N GLY A 97 -35.63 -20.48 7.59
CA GLY A 97 -36.76 -21.23 8.14
C GLY A 97 -37.71 -21.67 7.02
N GLY A 98 -37.96 -22.97 6.95
CA GLY A 98 -38.94 -23.62 6.07
C GLY A 98 -39.08 -25.08 6.44
#